data_AF-A0A0C2G694-F1
#
_entry.id   AF-A0A0C2G694-F1
#
_cell.length_a   1.000
_cell.length_b   1.000
_cell.length_c   1.000
_cell.angle_alpha   90.00
_cell.angle_beta   90.00
_cell.angle_gamma   90.00
#
_symmetry.space_group_name_H-M   'P 1'
#
loop_
_entity.id
_entity.type
_entity.pdbx_description
1 polymer ?
#
loop_
_entity_poly.entity_id
_entity_poly.type
_entity_poly.pdbx_seq_one_letter_code
_entity_poly.pdbx_strand_id
1 'polypeptide(L)'
;MCEKEMSHYLWADPKECLRKASTGEVILPPPQVYELSRISQVSLLIDNFKTPCEQLHLHGNTTHVLCPQHVSWPDEEKITNVLPGDHLYISEDNFNQPPRKLPLEEIQVNPHRPTHRAEYKTRPLYAMCKLFMHNLAPEYHNSFHQFETESKQFE
;
A
#
# COMPACT_ATOMS: atom_id res chain seq x y z
N MET A 1 0.04 9.16 25.86
CA MET A 1 1.05 8.71 24.89
C MET A 1 2.37 8.57 25.63
N CYS A 2 3.18 7.54 25.33
CA CYS A 2 4.46 7.32 26.00
C CYS A 2 5.50 8.33 25.50
N GLU A 3 5.90 9.30 26.33
CA GLU A 3 6.87 10.35 25.97
C GLU A 3 8.28 9.81 25.71
N LYS A 4 8.56 8.57 26.11
CA LYS A 4 9.82 7.87 25.81
C LYS A 4 9.88 7.32 24.38
N GLU A 5 8.73 7.13 23.74
CA GLU A 5 8.62 6.54 22.39
C GLU A 5 8.21 7.58 21.34
N MET A 6 7.49 8.64 21.74
CA MET A 6 6.99 9.67 20.83
C MET A 6 7.26 11.06 21.39
N SER A 7 7.98 11.87 20.62
CA SER A 7 8.28 13.27 20.94
C SER A 7 7.23 14.26 20.43
N HIS A 8 6.51 13.91 19.36
CA HIS A 8 5.51 14.76 18.72
C HIS A 8 4.31 13.95 18.25
N TYR A 9 3.14 14.58 18.25
CA TYR A 9 1.91 14.03 17.73
C TYR A 9 1.03 15.17 17.19
N LEU A 10 0.19 14.85 16.22
CA LEU A 10 -0.78 15.78 15.66
C LEU A 10 -1.97 14.98 15.10
N TRP A 11 -3.12 15.65 15.01
CA TRP A 11 -4.25 15.18 14.22
C TRP A 11 -4.18 15.83 12.85
N ALA A 12 -4.20 15.03 11.78
CA ALA A 12 -4.17 15.51 10.41
C ALA A 12 -5.12 14.71 9.53
N ASP A 13 -5.50 15.34 8.42
CA ASP A 13 -6.23 14.67 7.35
C ASP A 13 -5.35 13.58 6.71
N PRO A 14 -5.86 12.35 6.52
CA PRO A 14 -5.12 11.26 5.88
C PRO A 14 -4.54 11.62 4.50
N LYS A 15 -5.26 12.41 3.69
CA LYS A 15 -4.79 12.84 2.36
C LYS A 15 -3.57 13.74 2.47
N GLU A 16 -3.55 14.63 3.47
CA GLU A 16 -2.40 15.50 3.72
C GLU A 16 -1.19 14.67 4.17
N CYS A 17 -1.39 13.69 5.06
CA CYS A 17 -0.33 12.76 5.46
C CYS A 17 0.26 12.02 4.25
N LEU A 18 -0.59 11.50 3.36
CA LEU A 18 -0.17 10.81 2.13
C LEU A 18 0.59 11.75 1.18
N ARG A 19 0.12 12.98 0.99
CA ARG A 19 0.78 13.99 0.14
C ARG A 19 2.17 14.37 0.67
N LYS A 20 2.30 14.58 1.99
CA LYS A 20 3.60 14.84 2.63
C LYS A 20 4.55 13.65 2.48
N ALA A 21 4.03 12.43 2.61
CA ALA A 21 4.84 11.23 2.46
C ALA A 21 5.32 11.00 1.03
N SER A 22 4.47 11.24 0.02
CA SER A 22 4.84 11.06 -1.39
C SER A 22 5.89 12.07 -1.87
N THR A 23 5.93 13.26 -1.25
CA THR A 23 6.93 14.30 -1.50
C THR A 23 8.19 14.15 -0.64
N GLY A 24 8.20 13.21 0.32
CA GLY A 24 9.33 12.98 1.22
C GLY A 24 9.44 14.00 2.36
N GLU A 25 8.43 14.85 2.58
CA GLU A 25 8.35 15.78 3.72
C GLU A 25 8.23 15.01 5.05
N VAL A 26 7.55 13.86 5.03
CA VAL A 26 7.46 12.92 6.17
C VAL A 26 7.74 11.49 5.71
N ILE A 27 8.11 10.62 6.65
CA ILE A 27 8.28 9.19 6.40
C ILE A 27 7.05 8.47 6.93
N LEU A 28 6.38 7.71 6.06
CA LEU A 28 5.32 6.78 6.43
C LEU A 28 5.71 5.37 5.96
N PRO A 29 5.91 4.41 6.86
CA PRO A 29 6.09 3.01 6.50
C PRO A 29 4.93 2.44 5.68
N PRO A 30 5.16 1.40 4.85
CA PRO A 30 4.15 0.87 3.93
C PRO A 30 2.80 0.50 4.59
N PRO A 31 2.74 -0.13 5.78
CA PRO A 31 1.46 -0.40 6.43
C PRO A 31 0.66 0.87 6.75
N GLN A 32 1.33 1.99 7.09
CA GLN A 32 0.66 3.25 7.37
C GLN A 32 0.13 3.90 6.07
N VAL A 33 0.91 3.88 4.99
CA VAL A 33 0.46 4.37 3.68
C VAL A 33 -0.75 3.59 3.19
N TYR A 34 -0.75 2.27 3.37
CA TYR A 34 -1.87 1.41 3.00
C TYR A 34 -3.16 1.80 3.73
N GLU A 35 -3.11 1.87 5.07
CA GLU A 35 -4.28 2.18 5.88
C GLU A 35 -4.75 3.63 5.72
N LEU A 36 -3.85 4.59 5.59
CA LEU A 36 -4.22 5.98 5.33
C LEU A 36 -4.85 6.14 3.95
N SER A 37 -4.36 5.42 2.93
CA SER A 37 -4.96 5.40 1.59
C SER A 37 -6.41 4.93 1.67
N ARG A 38 -6.65 3.83 2.39
CA ARG A 38 -7.99 3.29 2.66
C ARG A 38 -8.89 4.31 3.36
N ILE A 39 -8.45 4.87 4.49
CA ILE A 39 -9.24 5.82 5.29
C ILE A 39 -9.58 7.07 4.44
N SER A 40 -8.63 7.54 3.63
CA SER A 40 -8.79 8.75 2.81
C SER A 40 -9.86 8.64 1.72
N GLN A 41 -10.21 7.41 1.32
CA GLN A 41 -11.19 7.13 0.28
C GLN A 41 -12.56 6.81 0.88
N VAL A 42 -12.61 6.22 2.07
CA VAL A 42 -13.86 6.01 2.80
C VAL A 42 -14.54 7.33 3.16
N SER A 43 -13.77 8.37 3.50
CA SER A 43 -14.35 9.69 3.83
C SER A 43 -15.06 10.39 2.65
N LEU A 44 -14.93 9.86 1.43
CA LEU A 44 -15.64 10.33 0.23
C LEU A 44 -16.98 9.61 -0.01
N LEU A 45 -17.26 8.51 0.68
CA LEU A 45 -18.46 7.72 0.50
C LEU A 45 -19.61 8.30 1.34
N ILE A 46 -20.50 9.05 0.69
CA ILE A 46 -21.73 9.54 1.33
C ILE A 46 -22.75 8.40 1.34
N ASP A 47 -22.72 7.58 2.39
CA ASP A 47 -23.83 6.68 2.75
C ASP A 47 -24.54 7.27 3.98
N ASN A 48 -25.67 7.96 3.75
CA ASN A 48 -26.45 8.65 4.78
C ASN A 48 -27.03 7.71 5.86
N PHE A 49 -26.90 6.40 5.68
CA PHE A 49 -27.40 5.39 6.60
C PHE A 49 -26.31 4.71 7.44
N LYS A 50 -25.04 5.10 7.27
CA LYS A 50 -23.91 4.51 8.02
C LYS A 50 -23.01 5.59 8.61
N THR A 51 -22.58 5.34 9.83
CA THR A 51 -21.54 6.14 10.49
C THR A 51 -20.19 5.95 9.78
N PRO A 52 -19.27 6.94 9.86
CA PRO A 52 -17.93 6.80 9.30
C PRO A 52 -17.17 5.55 9.78
N CYS A 53 -17.39 5.13 11.03
CA CYS A 53 -16.77 3.92 11.59
C CYS A 53 -17.30 2.63 10.92
N GLU A 54 -18.60 2.55 10.66
CA GLU A 54 -19.20 1.40 9.96
C GLU A 54 -18.69 1.32 8.53
N GLN A 55 -18.57 2.45 7.84
CA GLN A 55 -17.98 2.48 6.51
C GLN A 55 -16.51 2.03 6.55
N LEU A 56 -15.71 2.53 7.50
CA LEU A 56 -14.31 2.10 7.66
C LEU A 56 -14.17 0.60 7.90
N HIS A 57 -15.10 0.00 8.63
CA HIS A 57 -15.13 -1.44 8.88
C HIS A 57 -15.44 -2.23 7.60
N LEU A 58 -16.41 -1.79 6.80
CA LEU A 58 -16.78 -2.43 5.52
C LEU A 58 -15.63 -2.45 4.52
N HIS A 59 -14.75 -1.45 4.57
CA HIS A 59 -13.59 -1.35 3.69
C HIS A 59 -12.32 -1.95 4.29
N GLY A 60 -12.38 -2.48 5.51
CA GLY A 60 -11.25 -3.17 6.14
C GLY A 60 -10.99 -4.53 5.48
N ASN A 61 -9.73 -4.92 5.39
CA ASN A 61 -9.37 -6.27 4.99
C ASN A 61 -9.54 -7.23 6.19
N THR A 62 -10.58 -8.06 6.15
CA THR A 62 -10.92 -9.01 7.21
C THR A 62 -10.75 -10.47 6.80
N THR A 63 -10.44 -10.73 5.52
CA THR A 63 -10.48 -12.06 4.92
C THR A 63 -9.09 -12.64 4.65
N HIS A 64 -8.12 -11.80 4.26
CA HIS A 64 -6.78 -12.26 3.90
C HIS A 64 -5.73 -11.65 4.79
N VAL A 65 -4.70 -12.42 5.13
CA VAL A 65 -3.51 -11.85 5.77
C VAL A 65 -2.66 -11.18 4.69
N LEU A 66 -2.34 -9.89 4.88
CA LEU A 66 -1.37 -9.20 4.03
C LEU A 66 0.04 -9.57 4.50
N CYS A 67 0.73 -10.39 3.71
CA CYS A 67 2.14 -10.71 3.94
C CYS A 67 2.99 -10.10 2.82
N PRO A 68 3.65 -8.95 3.05
CA PRO A 68 4.49 -8.33 2.02
C PRO A 68 5.71 -9.18 1.66
N GLN A 69 5.91 -9.42 0.37
CA GLN A 69 7.11 -10.07 -0.16
C GLN A 69 8.06 -9.02 -0.70
N HIS A 70 9.27 -8.95 -0.15
CA HIS A 70 10.24 -7.92 -0.50
C HIS A 70 10.93 -8.24 -1.83
N VAL A 71 10.90 -7.28 -2.75
CA VAL A 71 11.67 -7.31 -3.99
C VAL A 71 12.54 -6.06 -4.08
N SER A 72 13.86 -6.23 -4.05
CA SER A 72 14.79 -5.13 -4.23
C SER A 72 14.99 -4.83 -5.72
N TRP A 73 15.04 -3.55 -6.06
CA TRP A 73 15.40 -3.11 -7.40
C TRP A 73 16.89 -3.39 -7.68
N PRO A 74 17.32 -3.56 -8.94
CA PRO A 74 18.72 -3.84 -9.28
C PRO A 74 19.73 -2.81 -8.77
N ASP A 75 19.32 -1.54 -8.68
CA ASP A 75 20.14 -0.42 -8.16
C ASP A 75 20.13 -0.31 -6.63
N GLU A 76 19.32 -1.13 -5.95
CA GLU A 76 19.10 -1.13 -4.50
C GLU A 76 18.59 0.21 -3.92
N GLU A 77 18.13 1.14 -4.76
CA GLU A 77 17.58 2.42 -4.32
C GLU A 77 16.17 2.27 -3.76
N LYS A 78 15.44 1.24 -4.23
CA LYS A 78 14.04 0.98 -3.88
C LYS A 78 13.78 -0.46 -3.51
N ILE A 79 12.74 -0.62 -2.69
CA ILE A 79 12.10 -1.90 -2.42
C ILE A 79 10.65 -1.81 -2.89
N THR A 80 10.20 -2.87 -3.55
CA THR A 80 8.80 -3.15 -3.84
C THR A 80 8.33 -4.25 -2.92
N ASN A 81 7.34 -3.93 -2.08
CA ASN A 81 6.56 -4.91 -1.33
C ASN A 81 5.44 -5.42 -2.23
N VAL A 82 5.58 -6.66 -2.68
CA VAL A 82 4.55 -7.37 -3.45
C VAL A 82 3.51 -7.93 -2.47
N LEU A 83 2.24 -7.61 -2.68
CA LEU A 83 1.13 -7.98 -1.80
C LEU A 83 0.24 -9.04 -2.49
N PRO A 84 -0.60 -9.77 -1.73
CA PRO A 84 -1.50 -10.77 -2.30
C PRO A 84 -2.37 -10.20 -3.42
N GLY A 85 -2.51 -10.93 -4.52
CA GLY A 85 -3.26 -10.50 -5.72
C GLY A 85 -2.42 -9.77 -6.76
N ASP A 86 -1.14 -9.52 -6.49
CA ASP A 86 -0.14 -9.14 -7.49
C ASP A 86 0.32 -10.34 -8.32
N HIS A 87 0.62 -10.13 -9.61
CA HIS A 87 1.10 -11.19 -10.50
C HIS A 87 2.49 -11.74 -10.13
N LEU A 88 3.30 -11.03 -9.35
CA LEU A 88 4.59 -11.50 -8.84
C LEU A 88 4.49 -12.15 -7.46
N TYR A 89 3.31 -12.21 -6.85
CA TYR A 89 3.12 -12.76 -5.52
C TYR A 89 3.23 -14.28 -5.53
N ILE A 90 4.06 -14.83 -4.65
CA ILE A 90 4.20 -16.29 -4.49
C ILE A 90 3.21 -16.74 -3.42
N SER A 91 2.19 -17.50 -3.81
CA SER A 91 1.12 -17.91 -2.90
C SER A 91 1.54 -19.08 -2.01
N GLU A 92 2.42 -19.96 -2.51
CA GLU A 92 2.97 -21.09 -1.78
C GLU A 92 3.97 -20.63 -0.71
N ASP A 93 3.80 -21.08 0.54
CA ASP A 93 4.66 -20.72 1.67
C ASP A 93 4.90 -19.20 1.79
N ASN A 94 3.82 -18.43 1.61
CA ASN A 94 3.86 -16.98 1.43
C ASN A 94 4.53 -16.20 2.58
N PHE A 95 4.60 -16.79 3.78
CA PHE A 95 5.22 -16.20 4.97
C PHE A 95 6.75 -16.33 5.00
N ASN A 96 7.32 -17.37 4.39
CA ASN A 96 8.75 -17.68 4.46
C ASN A 96 9.49 -17.33 3.16
N GLN A 97 9.03 -16.29 2.47
CA GLN A 97 9.65 -15.85 1.24
C GLN A 97 10.88 -14.97 1.53
N PRO A 98 12.09 -15.36 1.08
CA PRO A 98 13.26 -14.50 1.23
C PRO A 98 13.12 -13.26 0.36
N PRO A 99 13.81 -12.15 0.69
CA PRO A 99 13.91 -11.01 -0.21
C PRO A 99 14.43 -11.45 -1.59
N ARG A 100 13.72 -11.06 -2.65
CA ARG A 100 14.08 -11.37 -4.04
C ARG A 100 14.75 -10.16 -4.70
N LYS A 101 15.57 -10.42 -5.71
CA LYS A 101 16.03 -9.41 -6.67
C LYS A 101 15.49 -9.81 -8.03
N LEU A 102 14.80 -8.90 -8.68
CA LEU A 102 14.26 -9.13 -10.02
C LEU A 102 14.79 -8.07 -11.00
N PRO A 103 14.83 -8.36 -12.30
CA PRO A 103 15.14 -7.36 -13.33
C PRO A 103 14.14 -6.20 -13.32
N LEU A 104 14.58 -5.03 -13.77
CA LEU A 104 13.77 -3.81 -13.75
C LEU A 104 12.48 -3.97 -14.57
N GLU A 105 12.58 -4.62 -15.72
CA GLU A 105 11.46 -4.93 -16.63
C GLU A 105 10.38 -5.82 -16.00
N GLU A 106 10.73 -6.62 -15.00
CA GLU A 106 9.76 -7.45 -14.27
C GLU A 106 9.11 -6.69 -13.11
N ILE A 107 9.89 -5.84 -12.42
CA ILE A 107 9.41 -5.10 -11.24
C ILE A 107 8.59 -3.88 -11.62
N GLN A 108 8.83 -3.27 -12.79
CA GLN A 108 8.08 -2.10 -13.23
C GLN A 108 6.56 -2.40 -13.26
N VAL A 109 5.79 -1.44 -12.74
CA VAL A 109 4.33 -1.52 -12.75
C VAL A 109 3.84 -1.50 -14.19
N ASN A 110 3.06 -2.52 -14.55
CA ASN A 110 2.45 -2.64 -15.87
C ASN A 110 0.92 -2.57 -15.70
N PRO A 111 0.23 -1.54 -16.26
CA PRO A 111 -1.20 -1.32 -16.05
C PRO A 111 -2.05 -2.53 -16.45
N HIS A 112 -1.59 -3.37 -17.38
CA HIS A 112 -2.34 -4.53 -17.89
C HIS A 112 -2.12 -5.81 -17.07
N ARG A 113 -1.29 -5.78 -16.02
CA ARG A 113 -1.08 -6.94 -15.14
C ARG A 113 -1.67 -6.69 -13.75
N PRO A 114 -2.12 -7.76 -13.06
CA PRO A 114 -2.51 -7.66 -11.66
C PRO A 114 -1.40 -7.05 -10.82
N THR A 115 -1.71 -5.93 -10.16
CA THR A 115 -0.74 -5.18 -9.38
C THR A 115 -1.32 -4.83 -8.02
N HIS A 116 -0.59 -5.23 -6.98
CA HIS A 116 -0.85 -4.87 -5.60
C HIS A 116 0.50 -4.66 -4.90
N ARG A 117 1.01 -3.43 -4.93
CA ARG A 117 2.39 -3.14 -4.52
C ARG A 117 2.49 -1.90 -3.67
N ALA A 118 3.40 -1.93 -2.70
CA ALA A 118 3.91 -0.71 -2.07
C ALA A 118 5.40 -0.54 -2.40
N GLU A 119 5.77 0.59 -2.98
CA GLU A 119 7.16 0.91 -3.32
C GLU A 119 7.69 2.00 -2.40
N TYR A 120 8.97 1.95 -2.02
CA TYR A 120 9.59 2.98 -1.20
C TYR A 120 11.11 3.01 -1.36
N LYS A 121 11.73 4.13 -1.01
CA LYS A 121 13.19 4.28 -0.99
C LYS A 121 13.81 3.55 0.19
N THR A 122 15.00 3.00 -0.03
CA THR A 122 15.82 2.41 1.04
C THR A 122 16.55 3.48 1.84
N ARG A 123 16.78 4.68 1.26
CA ARG A 123 17.52 5.78 1.88
C ARG A 123 16.87 7.15 1.61
N PRO A 124 16.38 7.86 2.63
CA PRO A 124 16.07 7.33 3.97
C PRO A 124 14.99 6.24 3.87
N LEU A 125 15.00 5.28 4.81
CA LEU A 125 14.11 4.13 4.79
C LEU A 125 12.64 4.58 4.81
N TYR A 126 11.81 3.97 3.95
CA TYR A 126 10.39 4.25 3.79
C TYR A 126 10.05 5.65 3.22
N ALA A 127 11.04 6.39 2.74
CA ALA A 127 10.77 7.67 2.11
C ALA A 127 10.06 7.49 0.76
N MET A 128 9.20 8.47 0.43
CA MET A 128 8.47 8.52 -0.84
C MET A 128 7.68 7.24 -1.14
N CYS A 129 7.05 6.67 -0.11
CA CYS A 129 6.28 5.44 -0.29
C CYS A 129 5.05 5.66 -1.19
N LYS A 130 4.86 4.77 -2.16
CA LYS A 130 3.77 4.79 -3.14
C LYS A 130 3.02 3.47 -3.11
N LEU A 131 1.70 3.54 -3.26
CA LEU A 131 0.82 2.36 -3.35
C LEU A 131 0.27 2.25 -4.77
N PHE A 132 0.31 1.04 -5.32
CA PHE A 132 -0.21 0.69 -6.64
C PHE A 132 -1.23 -0.44 -6.48
N MET A 133 -2.44 -0.24 -6.99
CA MET A 133 -3.49 -1.27 -6.99
C MET A 133 -4.36 -1.19 -8.24
N HIS A 134 -4.32 -2.24 -9.06
CA HIS A 134 -5.21 -2.41 -10.21
C HIS A 134 -5.22 -3.86 -10.70
N ASN A 135 -6.31 -4.25 -11.35
CA ASN A 135 -6.46 -5.55 -12.03
C ASN A 135 -6.12 -6.77 -11.16
N LEU A 136 -6.43 -6.72 -9.86
CA LEU A 136 -6.09 -7.80 -8.92
C LEU A 136 -6.54 -9.17 -9.44
N ALA A 137 -5.78 -10.21 -9.07
CA ALA A 137 -6.16 -11.57 -9.42
C ALA A 137 -7.60 -11.89 -8.94
N PRO A 138 -8.39 -12.66 -9.72
CA PRO A 138 -9.84 -12.77 -9.53
C PRO A 138 -10.29 -13.15 -8.12
N GLU A 139 -9.51 -14.00 -7.43
CA GLU A 139 -9.79 -14.44 -6.06
C GLU A 139 -9.72 -13.30 -5.02
N TYR A 140 -9.05 -12.19 -5.35
CA TYR A 140 -8.88 -11.02 -4.48
C TYR A 140 -9.78 -9.84 -4.84
N HIS A 141 -10.46 -9.87 -5.99
CA HIS A 141 -11.21 -8.74 -6.53
C HIS A 141 -12.32 -8.26 -5.59
N ASN A 142 -13.03 -9.22 -4.96
CA ASN A 142 -14.17 -8.94 -4.09
C ASN A 142 -13.81 -8.95 -2.60
N SER A 143 -12.56 -9.28 -2.25
CA SER A 143 -12.13 -9.45 -0.86
C SER A 143 -11.26 -8.30 -0.36
N PHE A 144 -10.47 -7.67 -1.23
CA PHE A 144 -9.81 -6.41 -0.91
C PHE A 144 -10.64 -5.21 -1.34
N HIS A 145 -10.59 -4.16 -0.51
CA HIS A 145 -11.04 -2.85 -0.94
C HIS A 145 -10.12 -2.35 -2.06
N GLN A 146 -10.72 -2.08 -3.22
CA GLN A 146 -10.01 -1.54 -4.38
C GLN A 146 -9.78 -0.04 -4.22
N PHE A 147 -8.51 0.36 -4.15
CA PHE A 147 -8.15 1.77 -4.04
C PHE A 147 -8.19 2.48 -5.39
N GLU A 148 -8.56 3.76 -5.37
CA GLU A 148 -8.18 4.70 -6.41
C GLU A 148 -6.76 5.19 -6.14
N THR A 149 -5.82 4.81 -7.01
CA THR A 149 -4.39 5.18 -6.91
C THR A 149 -3.90 5.71 -8.25
N GLU A 150 -2.79 6.44 -8.24
CA GLU A 150 -2.17 7.01 -9.45
C GLU A 150 -1.77 5.94 -10.48
N SER A 151 -1.72 4.66 -10.09
CA SER A 151 -1.40 3.53 -10.97
C SER A 151 -2.38 3.34 -12.13
N LYS A 152 -3.61 3.86 -12.01
CA LYS A 152 -4.65 3.76 -13.04
C LYS A 152 -4.59 4.88 -14.08
N GLN A 153 -3.70 5.86 -13.93
CA GLN A 153 -3.63 7.05 -14.81
C GLN A 153 -2.81 6.83 -16.11
N PHE A 154 -2.36 5.59 -16.38
CA PHE A 154 -1.54 5.24 -17.55
C PHE A 154 -2.36 4.70 -18.74
N GLU A 155 -3.65 5.02 -18.83
CA GLU A 155 -4.49 4.75 -20.01
C GLU A 155 -4.36 5.83 -21.09
#